data_AF-A0A168EDE7-F1
#
_entry.id   AF-A0A168EDE7-F1
#
_cell.length_a   1.000
_cell.length_b   1.000
_cell.length_c   1.000
_cell.angle_alpha   90.00
_cell.angle_beta   90.00
_cell.angle_gamma   90.00
#
_symmetry.space_group_name_H-M   'P 1'
#
loop_
_entity.id
_entity.type
_entity.pdbx_description
1 polymer ?
#
loop_
_entity_poly.entity_id
_entity_poly.type
_entity_poly.pdbx_seq_one_letter_code
_entity_poly.pdbx_strand_id
1 'polypeptide(L)'
;MVKLQLEFLPYTTGYVHVQTNPKLFFSTERTVKNGPRIASIFKELVADKYANRLCVKVPATWEGLQACRALEAQGIPTLATTMFCMEQASLAADANCTYIAPYVNELRVHFDKGFVDEHKAFDFCAETQRYYENIQANTQLLAASLTSVEEVMQLAGVHHITVSPPLLRELASTPADLWQSYCLNVF
;
A
#
# COMPACT_ATOMS: atom_id res chain seq x y z
N MET A 1 3.28 -8.91 14.62
CA MET A 1 2.85 -7.82 13.70
C MET A 1 2.18 -6.68 14.45
N VAL A 2 1.04 -6.89 15.13
CA VAL A 2 0.35 -5.81 15.89
C VAL A 2 1.27 -5.08 16.87
N LYS A 3 1.93 -5.79 17.80
CA LYS A 3 2.84 -5.17 18.77
C LYS A 3 3.88 -4.25 18.14
N LEU A 4 4.49 -4.69 17.03
CA LEU A 4 5.47 -3.88 16.30
C LEU A 4 4.85 -2.57 15.81
N GLN A 5 3.63 -2.59 15.27
CA GLN A 5 2.96 -1.36 14.81
C GLN A 5 2.67 -0.40 15.96
N LEU A 6 2.37 -0.91 17.16
CA LEU A 6 2.08 -0.06 18.33
C LEU A 6 3.28 0.80 18.73
N GLU A 7 4.50 0.30 18.57
CA GLU A 7 5.74 1.04 18.83
C GLU A 7 5.90 2.27 17.91
N PHE A 8 5.31 2.24 16.71
CA PHE A 8 5.39 3.34 15.74
C PHE A 8 4.26 4.37 15.85
N LEU A 9 3.14 4.03 16.51
CA LEU A 9 1.99 4.92 16.61
C LEU A 9 2.32 6.29 17.23
N PRO A 10 3.16 6.42 18.28
CA PRO A 10 3.51 7.73 18.82
C PRO A 10 4.26 8.66 17.86
N TYR A 11 4.89 8.11 16.82
CA TYR A 11 5.78 8.85 15.91
C TYR A 11 5.15 9.13 14.54
N THR A 12 3.92 8.69 14.32
CA THR A 12 3.26 8.75 13.01
C THR A 12 1.85 9.28 13.15
N THR A 13 1.28 9.73 12.03
CA THR A 13 -0.15 10.01 11.86
C THR A 13 -0.74 9.06 10.82
N GLY A 14 -2.07 9.00 10.70
CA GLY A 14 -2.73 8.11 9.72
C GLY A 14 -2.65 6.63 10.11
N TYR A 15 -2.76 5.73 9.14
CA TYR A 15 -2.88 4.29 9.40
C TYR A 15 -1.54 3.58 9.61
N VAL A 16 -1.58 2.52 10.43
CA VAL A 16 -0.60 1.44 10.44
C VAL A 16 -1.17 0.23 9.71
N HIS A 17 -0.34 -0.44 8.92
CA HIS A 17 -0.76 -1.55 8.07
C HIS A 17 -0.39 -2.91 8.67
N VAL A 18 -1.37 -3.81 8.83
CA VAL A 18 -1.14 -5.18 9.32
C VAL A 18 -1.67 -6.20 8.31
N GLN A 19 -0.76 -7.01 7.76
CA GLN A 19 -1.04 -8.05 6.79
C GLN A 19 -1.85 -9.20 7.39
N THR A 20 -2.90 -9.62 6.69
CA THR A 20 -3.57 -10.91 6.93
C THR A 20 -2.60 -12.07 6.69
N ASN A 21 -2.87 -13.24 7.27
CA ASN A 21 -2.03 -14.41 7.07
C ASN A 21 -1.94 -14.76 5.57
N PRO A 22 -0.76 -14.64 4.95
CA PRO A 22 -0.62 -14.86 3.52
C PRO A 22 -0.95 -16.28 3.08
N LYS A 23 -1.03 -17.27 3.98
CA LYS A 23 -1.48 -18.62 3.63
C LYS A 23 -2.98 -18.72 3.30
N LEU A 24 -3.75 -17.67 3.56
CA LEU A 24 -5.21 -17.65 3.41
C LEU A 24 -5.67 -16.91 2.13
N PHE A 25 -4.73 -16.39 1.34
CA PHE A 25 -4.97 -15.46 0.23
C PHE A 25 -5.90 -15.94 -0.90
N PHE A 26 -6.08 -17.26 -1.07
CA PHE A 26 -7.06 -17.84 -2.00
C PHE A 26 -8.36 -18.29 -1.30
N SER A 27 -8.66 -17.73 -0.13
CA SER A 27 -9.89 -18.03 0.61
C SER A 27 -10.50 -16.76 1.18
N THR A 28 -11.61 -16.32 0.59
CA THR A 28 -12.35 -15.14 1.05
C THR A 28 -12.79 -15.31 2.50
N GLU A 29 -13.47 -16.41 2.83
CA GLU A 29 -13.99 -16.66 4.17
C GLU A 29 -12.90 -16.61 5.26
N ARG A 30 -11.76 -17.26 5.01
CA ARG A 30 -10.65 -17.30 5.98
C ARG A 30 -9.95 -15.95 6.10
N THR A 31 -9.82 -15.21 5.00
CA THR A 31 -9.25 -13.85 5.00
C THR A 31 -10.17 -12.88 5.75
N VAL A 32 -11.49 -12.94 5.49
CA VAL A 32 -12.50 -12.16 6.21
C VAL A 32 -12.46 -12.48 7.70
N LYS A 33 -12.36 -13.75 8.12
CA LYS A 33 -12.23 -14.11 9.54
C LYS A 33 -10.94 -13.57 10.17
N ASN A 34 -9.87 -13.41 9.40
CA ASN A 34 -8.60 -12.95 9.93
C ASN A 34 -8.59 -11.44 10.22
N GLY A 35 -9.31 -10.62 9.44
CA GLY A 35 -9.39 -9.16 9.63
C GLY A 35 -9.89 -8.76 11.04
N PRO A 36 -11.10 -9.16 11.47
CA PRO A 36 -11.61 -8.87 12.81
C PRO A 36 -10.74 -9.43 13.92
N ARG A 37 -10.09 -10.59 13.72
CA ARG A 37 -9.11 -11.11 14.67
C ARG A 37 -7.93 -10.14 14.85
N ILE A 38 -7.38 -9.60 13.76
CA ILE A 38 -6.31 -8.59 13.84
C ILE A 38 -6.83 -7.32 14.52
N ALA A 39 -8.03 -6.85 14.16
CA ALA A 39 -8.64 -5.68 14.75
C ALA A 39 -8.91 -5.81 16.25
N SER A 40 -9.38 -6.97 16.72
CA SER A 40 -9.57 -7.26 18.15
C SER A 40 -8.26 -7.17 18.92
N ILE A 41 -7.21 -7.85 18.43
CA ILE A 41 -5.89 -7.82 19.07
C ILE A 41 -5.31 -6.40 19.07
N PHE A 42 -5.50 -5.64 17.99
CA PHE A 42 -5.08 -4.25 17.94
C PHE A 42 -5.82 -3.40 18.98
N LYS A 43 -7.15 -3.50 19.02
CA LYS A 43 -8.01 -2.76 19.96
C LYS A 43 -7.70 -3.08 21.43
N GLU A 44 -7.41 -4.33 21.75
CA GLU A 44 -7.07 -4.75 23.12
C GLU A 44 -5.76 -4.17 23.64
N LEU A 45 -4.81 -3.89 22.74
CA LEU A 45 -3.44 -3.49 23.11
C LEU A 45 -3.15 -2.00 22.90
N VAL A 46 -3.96 -1.32 22.09
CA VAL A 46 -3.72 0.07 21.69
C VAL A 46 -4.31 1.06 22.70
N ALA A 47 -3.64 2.20 22.89
CA ALA A 47 -4.24 3.32 23.63
C ALA A 47 -5.40 3.94 22.83
N ASP A 48 -6.47 4.37 23.52
CA ASP A 48 -7.72 4.85 22.91
C ASP A 48 -7.52 5.90 21.80
N LYS A 49 -6.58 6.83 21.99
CA LYS A 49 -6.26 7.87 21.00
C LYS A 49 -5.77 7.35 19.65
N TYR A 50 -5.42 6.07 19.54
CA TYR A 50 -4.97 5.43 18.30
C TYR A 50 -5.89 4.30 17.82
N ALA A 51 -7.06 4.09 18.44
CA ALA A 51 -7.93 2.94 18.16
C ALA A 51 -8.36 2.84 16.68
N ASN A 52 -8.51 3.98 16.00
CA ASN A 52 -8.94 4.07 14.60
C ASN A 52 -7.78 4.09 13.59
N ARG A 53 -6.58 3.69 13.99
CA ARG A 53 -5.36 3.78 13.16
C ARG A 53 -4.96 2.46 12.50
N LEU A 54 -5.78 1.41 12.59
CA LEU A 54 -5.49 0.14 11.91
C LEU A 54 -6.03 0.14 10.48
N CYS A 55 -5.20 -0.31 9.54
CA CYS A 55 -5.62 -0.71 8.19
C CYS A 55 -5.12 -2.15 7.92
N VAL A 56 -6.04 -3.04 7.54
CA VAL A 56 -5.74 -4.46 7.29
C VAL A 56 -5.26 -4.65 5.86
N LYS A 57 -4.03 -5.15 5.71
CA LYS A 57 -3.40 -5.37 4.41
C LYS A 57 -3.74 -6.77 3.89
N VAL A 58 -4.20 -6.88 2.64
CA VAL A 58 -4.73 -8.11 2.02
C VAL A 58 -4.13 -8.28 0.61
N PRO A 59 -3.63 -9.46 0.20
CA PRO A 59 -3.17 -9.66 -1.18
C PRO A 59 -4.33 -9.55 -2.17
N ALA A 60 -4.12 -8.84 -3.28
CA ALA A 60 -5.15 -8.52 -4.26
C ALA A 60 -5.41 -9.65 -5.28
N THR A 61 -5.68 -10.85 -4.76
CA THR A 61 -6.35 -11.90 -5.53
C THR A 61 -7.83 -11.58 -5.66
N TRP A 62 -8.57 -12.33 -6.49
CA TRP A 62 -10.03 -12.24 -6.52
C TRP A 62 -10.63 -12.46 -5.13
N GLU A 63 -10.24 -13.53 -4.45
CA GLU A 63 -10.74 -13.85 -3.10
C GLU A 63 -10.37 -12.79 -2.07
N GLY A 64 -9.17 -12.21 -2.21
CA GLY A 64 -8.66 -11.14 -1.36
C GLY A 64 -9.44 -9.84 -1.51
N LEU A 65 -9.75 -9.42 -2.75
CA LEU A 65 -10.54 -8.22 -3.01
C LEU A 65 -12.01 -8.39 -2.56
N GLN A 66 -12.57 -9.59 -2.71
CA GLN A 66 -13.87 -9.94 -2.11
C GLN A 66 -13.82 -9.85 -0.58
N ALA A 67 -12.70 -10.24 0.04
CA ALA A 67 -12.51 -10.07 1.48
C ALA A 67 -12.36 -8.60 1.87
N CYS A 68 -11.65 -7.78 1.08
CA CYS A 68 -11.57 -6.34 1.31
C CYS A 68 -12.96 -5.70 1.33
N ARG A 69 -13.81 -5.98 0.34
CA ARG A 69 -15.20 -5.50 0.30
C ARG A 69 -15.97 -5.81 1.58
N ALA A 70 -15.87 -7.06 2.05
CA ALA A 70 -16.56 -7.48 3.27
C ALA A 70 -16.01 -6.81 4.53
N LEU A 71 -14.70 -6.54 4.60
CA LEU A 71 -14.05 -5.87 5.73
C LEU A 71 -14.36 -4.37 5.74
N GLU A 72 -14.30 -3.70 4.60
CA GLU A 72 -14.67 -2.28 4.44
C GLU A 72 -16.14 -2.05 4.80
N ALA A 73 -17.04 -2.96 4.39
CA ALA A 73 -18.45 -2.92 4.80
C ALA A 73 -18.66 -3.08 6.32
N GLN A 74 -17.69 -3.65 7.04
CA GLN A 74 -17.68 -3.74 8.51
C GLN A 74 -16.98 -2.55 9.18
N GLY A 75 -16.53 -1.56 8.40
CA GLY A 75 -15.77 -0.42 8.90
C GLY A 75 -14.34 -0.76 9.29
N ILE A 76 -13.75 -1.82 8.72
CA ILE A 76 -12.34 -2.17 8.89
C ILE A 76 -11.59 -1.70 7.63
N PRO A 77 -10.81 -0.61 7.70
CA PRO A 77 -10.05 -0.10 6.57
C PRO A 77 -9.09 -1.17 6.02
N THR A 78 -8.97 -1.22 4.70
CA THR A 78 -8.16 -2.22 4.01
C THR A 78 -7.16 -1.61 3.04
N LEU A 79 -6.02 -2.29 2.90
CA LEU A 79 -5.04 -2.04 1.87
C LEU A 79 -4.93 -3.29 0.98
N ALA A 80 -5.26 -3.16 -0.31
CA ALA A 80 -5.01 -4.24 -1.27
C ALA A 80 -3.55 -4.18 -1.76
N THR A 81 -2.75 -5.22 -1.51
CA THR A 81 -1.32 -5.30 -1.86
C THR A 81 -1.08 -6.32 -2.97
N THR A 82 0.17 -6.47 -3.44
CA THR A 82 0.52 -7.38 -4.55
C THR A 82 -0.30 -7.05 -5.80
N MET A 83 -0.26 -5.75 -6.15
CA MET A 83 -0.99 -5.13 -7.24
C MET A 83 -0.02 -4.90 -8.39
N PHE A 84 -0.39 -5.38 -9.57
CA PHE A 84 0.45 -5.41 -10.76
C PHE A 84 -0.28 -4.99 -12.04
N CYS A 85 -1.62 -4.91 -12.02
CA CYS A 85 -2.40 -4.56 -13.20
C CYS A 85 -3.66 -3.71 -12.90
N MET A 86 -4.20 -3.09 -13.94
CA MET A 86 -5.36 -2.20 -13.85
C MET A 86 -6.65 -2.92 -13.45
N GLU A 87 -6.80 -4.21 -13.77
CA GLU A 87 -7.95 -5.01 -13.34
C GLU A 87 -8.02 -5.12 -11.82
N GLN A 88 -6.87 -5.33 -11.17
CA GLN A 88 -6.80 -5.34 -9.71
C GLN A 88 -7.13 -3.96 -9.14
N ALA A 89 -6.61 -2.88 -9.74
CA ALA A 89 -6.87 -1.50 -9.30
C ALA A 89 -8.35 -1.13 -9.41
N SER A 90 -8.98 -1.47 -10.54
CA SER A 90 -10.41 -1.24 -10.76
C SER A 90 -11.27 -2.01 -9.75
N LEU A 91 -10.99 -3.29 -9.54
CA LEU A 91 -11.72 -4.10 -8.57
C LEU A 91 -11.51 -3.64 -7.12
N ALA A 92 -10.33 -3.11 -6.78
CA ALA A 92 -10.07 -2.56 -5.45
C ALA A 92 -10.88 -1.29 -5.18
N ALA A 93 -11.08 -0.42 -6.18
CA ALA A 93 -11.98 0.73 -6.07
C ALA A 93 -13.44 0.29 -5.92
N ASP A 94 -13.90 -0.70 -6.70
CA ASP A 94 -15.25 -1.28 -6.58
C ASP A 94 -15.47 -1.98 -5.22
N ALA A 95 -14.42 -2.57 -4.65
CA ALA A 95 -14.43 -3.10 -3.28
C ALA A 95 -14.36 -2.03 -2.19
N ASN A 96 -14.24 -0.76 -2.57
CA ASN A 96 -14.09 0.40 -1.68
C ASN A 96 -12.89 0.25 -0.71
N CYS A 97 -11.78 -0.34 -1.19
CA CYS A 97 -10.54 -0.40 -0.43
C CYS A 97 -10.11 1.01 -0.02
N THR A 98 -9.63 1.19 1.21
CA THR A 98 -9.07 2.47 1.66
C THR A 98 -7.78 2.79 0.90
N TYR A 99 -6.91 1.80 0.73
CA TYR A 99 -5.65 1.92 -0.01
C TYR A 99 -5.43 0.78 -0.99
N ILE A 100 -4.58 1.03 -1.98
CA ILE A 100 -3.90 0.00 -2.76
C ILE A 100 -2.38 0.17 -2.65
N ALA A 101 -1.62 -0.91 -2.82
CA ALA A 101 -0.16 -0.86 -2.96
C ALA A 101 0.32 -1.52 -4.26
N PRO A 102 0.38 -0.75 -5.35
CA PRO A 102 1.16 -1.06 -6.56
C PRO A 102 2.62 -1.33 -6.21
N TYR A 103 3.16 -2.43 -6.72
CA TYR A 103 4.58 -2.73 -6.57
C TYR A 103 5.29 -2.23 -7.83
N VAL A 104 6.15 -1.23 -7.65
CA VAL A 104 6.86 -0.57 -8.76
C VAL A 104 7.93 -1.48 -9.32
N ASN A 105 8.69 -2.14 -8.45
CA ASN A 105 9.60 -3.21 -8.84
C ASN A 105 9.02 -4.58 -8.46
N GLU A 106 9.36 -5.59 -9.26
CA GLU A 106 9.17 -6.99 -8.94
C GLU A 106 9.95 -7.42 -7.69
N LEU A 107 9.61 -8.57 -7.13
CA LEU A 107 10.12 -8.99 -5.82
C LEU A 107 11.64 -9.24 -5.81
N ARG A 108 12.21 -9.68 -6.94
CA ARG A 108 13.62 -10.10 -7.06
C ARG A 108 14.62 -9.00 -6.77
N VAL A 109 14.29 -7.74 -7.01
CA VAL A 109 15.19 -6.60 -6.73
C VAL A 109 15.63 -6.53 -5.26
N HIS A 110 14.85 -7.12 -4.34
CA HIS A 110 15.14 -7.12 -2.91
C HIS A 110 16.01 -8.30 -2.45
N PHE A 111 16.25 -9.30 -3.30
CA PHE A 111 16.93 -10.55 -2.93
C PHE A 111 18.11 -10.89 -3.84
N ASP A 112 17.99 -10.60 -5.13
CA ASP A 112 18.98 -10.94 -6.13
C ASP A 112 19.93 -9.75 -6.32
N LYS A 113 21.11 -9.81 -5.70
CA LYS A 113 22.10 -8.72 -5.79
C LYS A 113 22.49 -8.48 -7.26
N GLY A 114 22.29 -7.25 -7.74
CA GLY A 114 22.60 -6.84 -9.11
C GLY A 114 21.47 -7.08 -10.12
N PHE A 115 20.36 -7.69 -9.69
CA PHE A 115 19.16 -7.74 -10.51
C PHE A 115 18.53 -6.34 -10.61
N VAL A 116 18.10 -5.97 -11.82
CA VAL A 116 17.39 -4.73 -12.12
C VAL A 116 16.08 -5.10 -12.78
N ASP A 117 14.97 -4.56 -12.27
CA ASP A 117 13.69 -4.68 -12.95
C ASP A 117 13.64 -3.68 -14.12
N GLU A 118 13.50 -4.21 -15.33
CA GLU A 118 13.38 -3.41 -16.56
C GLU A 118 11.95 -2.93 -16.83
N HIS A 119 10.95 -3.49 -16.13
CA HIS A 119 9.53 -3.26 -16.39
C HIS A 119 8.84 -2.63 -15.17
N LYS A 120 9.39 -1.52 -14.71
CA LYS A 120 8.90 -0.81 -13.51
C LYS A 120 7.49 -0.27 -13.73
N ALA A 121 6.62 -0.47 -12.74
CA ALA A 121 5.20 -0.17 -12.82
C ALA A 121 4.85 1.32 -12.59
N PHE A 122 5.66 2.25 -13.11
CA PHE A 122 5.40 3.70 -13.00
C PHE A 122 4.14 4.12 -13.74
N ASP A 123 4.00 3.70 -15.00
CA ASP A 123 2.82 3.99 -15.81
C ASP A 123 1.55 3.41 -15.18
N PHE A 124 1.64 2.19 -14.64
CA PHE A 124 0.54 1.59 -13.87
C PHE A 124 0.12 2.46 -12.68
N CYS A 125 1.07 3.01 -11.91
CA CYS A 125 0.74 3.88 -10.80
C CYS A 125 0.02 5.16 -11.28
N ALA A 126 0.53 5.77 -12.33
CA ALA A 126 0.02 7.02 -12.87
C ALA A 126 -1.36 6.86 -13.54
N GLU A 127 -1.56 5.77 -14.29
CA GLU A 127 -2.85 5.38 -14.85
C GLU A 127 -3.88 5.07 -13.76
N THR A 128 -3.48 4.37 -12.69
CA THR A 128 -4.37 4.04 -11.59
C THR A 128 -4.88 5.28 -10.88
N GLN A 129 -4.00 6.24 -10.57
CA GLN A 129 -4.43 7.47 -9.90
C GLN A 129 -5.35 8.30 -10.80
N ARG A 130 -5.01 8.51 -12.07
CA ARG A 130 -5.92 9.19 -13.04
C ARG A 130 -7.26 8.48 -13.15
N TYR A 131 -7.26 7.15 -13.16
CA TYR A 131 -8.49 6.36 -13.18
C TYR A 131 -9.33 6.63 -11.92
N TYR A 132 -8.72 6.60 -10.73
CA TYR A 132 -9.41 6.88 -9.46
C TYR A 132 -9.96 8.30 -9.39
N GLU A 133 -9.23 9.30 -9.87
CA GLU A 133 -9.70 10.69 -9.98
C GLU A 133 -10.93 10.79 -10.89
N ASN A 134 -10.88 10.16 -12.08
CA ASN A 134 -11.97 10.17 -13.05
C ASN A 134 -13.27 9.55 -12.53
N ILE A 135 -13.17 8.46 -11.76
CA ILE A 135 -14.34 7.80 -11.16
C ILE A 135 -14.68 8.33 -9.76
N GLN A 136 -13.93 9.32 -9.28
CA GLN A 136 -14.05 9.90 -7.94
C GLN A 136 -14.00 8.85 -6.82
N ALA A 137 -13.09 7.88 -6.95
CA ALA A 137 -12.91 6.83 -5.96
C ALA A 137 -12.34 7.39 -4.65
N ASN A 138 -12.80 6.83 -3.52
CA ASN A 138 -12.22 7.14 -2.20
C ASN A 138 -10.88 6.42 -1.98
N THR A 139 -10.59 5.38 -2.77
CA THR A 139 -9.39 4.56 -2.67
C THR A 139 -8.15 5.37 -3.01
N GLN A 140 -7.11 5.24 -2.17
CA GLN A 140 -5.86 5.98 -2.35
C GLN A 140 -4.71 5.07 -2.80
N LEU A 141 -3.91 5.54 -3.76
CA LEU A 141 -2.72 4.83 -4.22
C LEU A 141 -1.56 5.02 -3.23
N LEU A 142 -0.92 3.92 -2.84
CA LEU A 142 0.26 3.91 -1.99
C LEU A 142 1.37 3.09 -2.67
N ALA A 143 2.16 3.74 -3.52
CA ALA A 143 3.20 3.07 -4.31
C ALA A 143 4.25 2.43 -3.40
N ALA A 144 4.69 1.21 -3.75
CA ALA A 144 5.58 0.39 -2.94
C ALA A 144 6.66 -0.32 -3.79
N SER A 145 7.55 -1.05 -3.11
CA SER A 145 8.66 -1.80 -3.75
C SER A 145 9.61 -0.89 -4.54
N LEU A 146 10.20 0.09 -3.85
CA LEU A 146 11.16 1.05 -4.39
C LEU A 146 12.56 0.77 -3.86
N THR A 147 13.57 1.00 -4.69
CA THR A 147 14.96 0.65 -4.43
C THR A 147 15.94 1.82 -4.56
N SER A 148 15.52 2.95 -5.12
CA SER A 148 16.37 4.15 -5.27
C SER A 148 15.60 5.46 -5.13
N VAL A 149 16.32 6.55 -4.85
CA VAL A 149 15.75 7.89 -4.71
C VAL A 149 15.10 8.34 -6.01
N GLU A 150 15.71 8.00 -7.16
CA GLU A 150 15.15 8.23 -8.49
C GLU A 150 13.73 7.67 -8.63
N GLU A 151 13.51 6.42 -8.21
CA GLU A 151 12.18 5.81 -8.32
C GLU A 151 11.16 6.48 -7.40
N VAL A 152 11.57 6.94 -6.21
CA VAL A 152 10.71 7.71 -5.32
C VAL A 152 10.34 9.05 -5.95
N MET A 153 11.32 9.75 -6.51
CA MET A 153 11.12 11.08 -7.11
C MET A 153 10.32 11.02 -8.41
N GLN A 154 10.47 9.95 -9.20
CA GLN A 154 9.64 9.68 -10.37
C GLN A 154 8.15 9.62 -10.03
N LEU A 155 7.81 9.20 -8.80
CA LEU A 155 6.44 9.08 -8.28
C LEU A 155 5.97 10.33 -7.53
N ALA A 156 6.75 11.41 -7.47
CA ALA A 156 6.33 12.64 -6.83
C ALA A 156 4.99 13.12 -7.43
N GLY A 157 3.98 13.27 -6.59
CA GLY A 157 2.61 13.63 -6.99
C GLY A 157 1.58 12.51 -6.81
N VAL A 158 1.99 11.25 -6.62
CA VAL A 158 1.04 10.19 -6.22
C VAL A 158 0.49 10.44 -4.81
N HIS A 159 -0.70 9.90 -4.50
CA HIS A 159 -1.34 10.07 -3.19
C HIS A 159 -0.41 9.73 -2.02
N HIS A 160 0.26 8.56 -2.06
CA HIS A 160 1.21 8.12 -1.03
C HIS A 160 2.33 7.26 -1.63
N ILE A 161 3.48 7.25 -0.95
CA ILE A 161 4.64 6.38 -1.27
C ILE A 161 5.12 5.72 0.02
N THR A 162 5.29 4.39 0.05
CA THR A 162 6.00 3.71 1.14
C THR A 162 7.49 3.62 0.83
N VAL A 163 8.29 4.22 1.71
CA VAL A 163 9.75 4.30 1.55
C VAL A 163 10.43 3.54 2.69
N SER A 164 11.45 2.73 2.36
CA SER A 164 12.21 2.00 3.38
C SER A 164 13.09 2.96 4.20
N PRO A 165 13.45 2.66 5.46
CA PRO A 165 14.25 3.58 6.26
C PRO A 165 15.62 3.97 5.66
N PRO A 166 16.40 3.05 5.03
CA PRO A 166 17.63 3.44 4.35
C PRO A 166 17.37 4.42 3.20
N LEU A 167 16.37 4.12 2.37
CA LEU A 167 16.01 4.96 1.23
C LEU A 167 15.46 6.32 1.64
N LEU A 168 14.70 6.39 2.74
CA LEU A 168 14.18 7.64 3.29
C LEU A 168 15.30 8.55 3.79
N ARG A 169 16.37 8.00 4.37
CA ARG A 169 17.55 8.78 4.78
C ARG A 169 18.28 9.32 3.56
N GLU A 170 18.46 8.50 2.54
CA GLU A 170 19.09 8.90 1.28
C GLU A 170 18.31 10.02 0.61
N LEU A 171 16.99 9.87 0.49
CA LEU A 171 16.07 10.89 -0.01
C LEU A 171 16.22 12.20 0.76
N ALA A 172 16.20 12.15 2.10
CA ALA A 172 16.35 13.34 2.94
C ALA A 172 17.70 14.04 2.80
N SER A 173 18.75 13.31 2.39
CA SER A 173 20.09 13.86 2.15
C SER A 173 20.34 14.32 0.70
N THR A 174 19.41 14.04 -0.22
CA THR A 174 19.56 14.35 -1.64
C THR A 174 19.02 15.75 -1.94
N PRO A 175 19.83 16.66 -2.52
CA PRO A 175 19.37 17.99 -2.89
C PRO A 175 18.24 17.96 -3.93
N ALA A 176 17.20 18.77 -3.72
CA ALA A 176 16.01 18.80 -4.57
C ALA A 176 16.22 19.54 -5.92
N ASP A 177 17.22 20.42 -5.99
CA ASP A 177 17.57 21.23 -7.17
C ASP A 177 18.15 20.43 -8.33
N LEU A 178 18.59 19.20 -8.07
CA LEU A 178 19.03 18.24 -9.08
C LEU A 178 17.85 17.67 -9.92
N TRP A 179 16.61 17.84 -9.45
CA TRP A 179 15.40 17.31 -10.10
C TRP A 179 14.77 18.36 -11.01
N GLN A 180 15.35 18.56 -12.21
CA GLN A 180 14.85 19.54 -13.20
C GLN A 180 14.04 18.91 -14.34
N SER A 181 13.95 17.59 -14.41
CA SER A 181 13.24 16.86 -15.45
C SER A 181 12.81 15.49 -14.92
N TYR A 182 11.63 15.01 -15.30
CA TYR A 182 11.10 13.65 -15.08
C TYR A 182 10.25 13.37 -13.83
N CYS A 183 9.63 14.36 -13.19
CA CYS A 183 8.35 14.02 -12.54
C CYS A 183 7.42 13.54 -13.66
N LEU A 184 6.73 12.41 -13.46
CA LEU A 184 5.70 11.95 -14.39
C LEU A 184 4.83 13.17 -14.78
N ASN A 185 4.83 13.57 -16.06
CA ASN A 185 3.92 14.58 -16.63
C ASN A 185 2.47 14.04 -16.66
N VAL A 186 2.07 13.32 -15.62
CA VAL A 186 0.93 12.41 -15.59
C VAL A 186 -0.07 12.80 -14.50
N PHE A 187 0.18 13.90 -13.79
CA PHE A 187 -0.77 14.57 -12.90
C PHE A 187 -1.02 16.00 -13.37
#